data_AF-A0A7S2C4U3-F1
#
_entry.id   AF-A0A7S2C4U3-F1
#
_cell.length_a   1.000
_cell.length_b   1.000
_cell.length_c   1.000
_cell.angle_alpha   90.00
_cell.angle_beta   90.00
_cell.angle_gamma   90.00
#
_symmetry.space_group_name_H-M   'P 1'
#
loop_
_entity.id
_entity.type
_entity.pdbx_description
1 polymer ?
#
loop_
_entity_poly.entity_id
_entity_poly.type
_entity_poly.pdbx_seq_one_letter_code
_entity_poly.pdbx_strand_id
1 'polypeptide(L)'
;STVLEPRGMGWYYGMGTSVPTVERGYGYRYGKWKLAVGGYSCTSNDCKATMLYDLSSDLGERHNLNETHPDVLAAIVANFSAWNASVQHSRAHESFCVDEHAR
;
A
#
# COMPACT_ATOMS: atom_id res chain seq x y z
N SER A 1 1.66 28.07 -8.56
CA SER A 1 1.53 26.65 -8.94
C SER A 1 1.37 25.86 -7.66
N THR A 2 0.20 25.30 -7.38
CA THR A 2 -0.01 24.50 -6.18
C THR A 2 0.66 23.15 -6.41
N VAL A 3 1.75 22.88 -5.70
CA VAL A 3 2.36 21.54 -5.71
C VAL A 3 1.32 20.60 -5.12
N LEU A 4 0.72 19.75 -5.96
CA LEU A 4 -0.07 18.65 -5.45
C LEU A 4 0.90 17.71 -4.74
N GLU A 5 0.82 17.68 -3.41
CA GLU A 5 1.50 16.68 -2.60
C GLU A 5 1.23 15.28 -3.21
N PRO A 6 2.26 14.43 -3.37
CA PRO A 6 2.08 13.11 -3.94
C PRO A 6 1.01 12.34 -3.16
N ARG A 7 -0.09 11.98 -3.82
CA ARG A 7 -1.12 11.14 -3.20
C ARG A 7 -0.63 9.71 -3.08
N GLY A 8 -0.70 9.18 -1.87
CA GLY A 8 -0.46 7.78 -1.60
C GLY A 8 -1.52 6.88 -2.19
N MET A 9 -1.12 5.72 -2.70
CA MET A 9 -2.04 4.71 -3.22
C MET A 9 -1.60 3.34 -2.72
N GLY A 10 -2.49 2.64 -2.02
CA GLY A 10 -2.26 1.28 -1.57
C GLY A 10 -3.22 0.28 -2.21
N TRP A 11 -2.84 -0.99 -2.10
CA TRP A 11 -3.63 -2.13 -2.55
C TRP A 11 -3.35 -3.32 -1.64
N TYR A 12 -4.32 -4.21 -1.49
CA TYR A 12 -4.18 -5.50 -0.82
C TYR A 12 -5.19 -6.49 -1.38
N TYR A 13 -4.83 -7.77 -1.40
CA TYR A 13 -5.71 -8.83 -1.90
C TYR A 13 -6.62 -9.34 -0.78
N GLY A 14 -7.92 -9.44 -1.05
CA GLY A 14 -8.88 -9.96 -0.07
C GLY A 14 -10.30 -9.55 -0.43
N MET A 15 -11.02 -10.44 -1.11
CA MET A 15 -12.47 -10.27 -1.31
C MET A 15 -13.16 -10.27 0.06
N GLY A 16 -13.61 -9.10 0.52
CA GLY A 16 -14.52 -8.96 1.68
C GLY A 16 -13.88 -8.62 3.03
N THR A 17 -12.58 -8.82 3.24
CA THR A 17 -11.93 -8.48 4.52
C THR A 17 -11.03 -7.25 4.38
N SER A 18 -11.33 -6.23 5.15
CA SER A 18 -10.63 -4.94 5.25
C SER A 18 -9.20 -4.94 5.82
N VAL A 19 -8.60 -6.12 6.04
CA VAL A 19 -7.36 -6.23 6.81
C VAL A 19 -6.22 -6.70 5.90
N PRO A 20 -5.17 -5.87 5.69
CA PRO A 20 -3.96 -6.28 5.01
C PRO A 20 -3.19 -7.28 5.87
N THR A 21 -2.79 -8.41 5.30
CA THR A 21 -1.93 -9.40 5.97
C THR A 21 -0.78 -9.81 5.06
N VAL A 22 0.30 -10.34 5.64
CA VAL A 22 1.48 -10.81 4.86
C VAL A 22 1.09 -11.98 3.96
N GLU A 23 0.18 -12.85 4.38
CA GLU A 23 -0.23 -14.04 3.62
C GLU A 23 -1.02 -13.67 2.36
N ARG A 24 -1.68 -12.52 2.39
CA ARG A 24 -2.53 -12.03 1.29
C ARG A 24 -1.85 -10.99 0.42
N GLY A 25 -0.76 -10.44 0.91
CA GLY A 25 0.01 -9.42 0.22
C GLY A 25 -0.66 -8.05 0.22
N TYR A 26 0.18 -7.04 0.35
CA TYR A 26 -0.23 -5.65 0.24
C TYR A 26 0.91 -4.80 -0.29
N GLY A 27 0.58 -3.61 -0.77
CA GLY A 27 1.56 -2.65 -1.19
C GLY A 27 1.05 -1.22 -1.08
N TYR A 28 2.00 -0.29 -1.16
CA TYR A 28 1.74 1.13 -1.04
C TYR A 28 2.78 1.90 -1.83
N ARG A 29 2.35 2.91 -2.58
CA ARG A 29 3.22 3.83 -3.31
C ARG A 29 3.05 5.25 -2.78
N TYR A 30 4.18 5.92 -2.52
CA TYR A 30 4.23 7.33 -2.16
C TYR A 30 5.42 8.00 -2.85
N GLY A 31 5.14 8.92 -3.77
CA GLY A 31 6.18 9.52 -4.62
C GLY A 31 6.94 8.47 -5.43
N LYS A 32 8.26 8.41 -5.25
CA LYS A 32 9.14 7.43 -5.90
C LYS A 32 9.18 6.07 -5.19
N TRP A 33 8.75 6.01 -3.93
CA TRP A 33 8.92 4.82 -3.10
C TRP A 33 7.74 3.87 -3.23
N LYS A 34 8.04 2.56 -3.24
CA LYS A 34 7.05 1.48 -3.19
C LYS A 34 7.38 0.51 -2.06
N LEU A 35 6.38 0.25 -1.23
CA LEU A 35 6.32 -0.85 -0.29
C LEU A 35 5.61 -2.03 -0.96
N ALA A 36 6.18 -3.22 -0.85
CA ALA A 36 5.54 -4.47 -1.23
C ALA A 36 5.80 -5.53 -0.15
N VAL A 37 4.74 -6.17 0.33
CA VAL A 37 4.82 -7.17 1.40
C VAL A 37 4.00 -8.37 0.97
N GLY A 38 4.52 -9.59 1.18
CA GLY A 38 3.71 -10.79 1.07
C GLY A 38 3.25 -11.13 -0.35
N GLY A 39 4.12 -10.98 -1.36
CA GLY A 39 3.73 -11.12 -2.77
C GLY A 39 2.95 -12.40 -3.07
N TYR A 40 1.65 -12.27 -3.38
CA TYR A 40 0.74 -13.40 -3.59
C TYR A 40 1.16 -14.31 -4.74
N SER A 41 1.66 -13.72 -5.83
CA SER A 41 2.13 -14.45 -7.01
C SER A 41 3.50 -15.12 -6.82
N CYS A 42 4.11 -14.99 -5.65
CA CYS A 42 5.48 -15.42 -5.43
C CYS A 42 5.56 -16.69 -4.57
N THR A 43 6.46 -17.59 -4.99
CA THR A 43 6.62 -18.92 -4.39
C THR A 43 7.81 -19.03 -3.44
N SER A 44 8.80 -18.13 -3.53
CA SER A 44 9.92 -18.08 -2.58
C SER A 44 9.60 -17.24 -1.34
N ASN A 45 10.33 -17.46 -0.25
CA ASN A 45 10.17 -16.68 0.97
C ASN A 45 10.71 -15.25 0.83
N ASP A 46 11.74 -15.06 0.01
CA ASP A 46 12.44 -13.77 -0.14
C ASP A 46 11.53 -12.67 -0.70
N CYS A 47 10.66 -13.02 -1.66
CA CYS A 47 9.68 -12.09 -2.25
C CYS A 47 8.35 -12.01 -1.46
N LYS A 48 8.22 -12.80 -0.38
CA LYS A 48 7.13 -12.65 0.60
C LYS A 48 7.54 -11.73 1.75
N ALA A 49 8.84 -11.45 1.90
CA ALA A 49 9.34 -10.50 2.87
C ALA A 49 8.83 -9.07 2.60
N THR A 50 9.06 -8.20 3.57
CA THR A 50 8.85 -6.75 3.40
C THR A 50 9.92 -6.19 2.48
N MET A 51 9.50 -5.61 1.36
CA MET A 51 10.39 -5.07 0.34
C MET A 51 10.14 -3.58 0.11
N LEU A 52 11.23 -2.85 -0.15
CA LEU A 52 11.22 -1.43 -0.46
C LEU A 52 11.92 -1.17 -1.79
N TYR A 53 11.30 -0.38 -2.66
CA TYR A 53 11.84 -0.05 -3.98
C TYR A 53 11.82 1.46 -4.25
N ASP A 54 12.87 1.97 -4.90
CA ASP A 54 12.88 3.30 -5.53
C ASP A 54 12.50 3.16 -7.01
N LEU A 55 11.26 3.47 -7.35
CA LEU A 55 10.74 3.36 -8.71
C LEU A 55 11.28 4.43 -9.67
N SER A 56 11.98 5.45 -9.17
CA SER A 56 12.61 6.46 -10.05
C SER A 56 13.85 5.92 -10.74
N SER A 57 14.55 4.97 -10.12
CA SER A 57 15.76 4.33 -10.63
C SER A 57 15.56 2.84 -10.94
N ASP A 58 14.56 2.20 -10.34
CA ASP A 58 14.27 0.77 -10.47
C ASP A 58 12.78 0.50 -10.65
N LEU A 59 12.25 0.87 -11.81
CA LEU A 59 10.86 0.61 -12.17
C LEU A 59 10.52 -0.89 -12.21
N GLY A 60 11.54 -1.74 -12.39
CA GLY A 60 11.39 -3.20 -12.45
C GLY A 60 11.46 -3.90 -11.09
N GLU A 61 11.63 -3.16 -9.99
CA GLU A 61 11.63 -3.69 -8.62
C GLU A 61 12.66 -4.82 -8.43
N ARG A 62 13.86 -4.63 -8.97
CA ARG A 62 14.93 -5.64 -8.98
C ARG A 62 15.81 -5.57 -7.73
N HIS A 63 15.83 -4.45 -7.03
CA HIS A 63 16.71 -4.20 -5.89
C HIS A 63 15.88 -3.84 -4.66
N ASN A 64 15.78 -4.78 -3.72
CA ASN A 64 15.18 -4.52 -2.43
C ASN A 64 16.09 -3.61 -1.58
N LEU A 65 15.56 -2.49 -1.11
CA LEU A 65 16.27 -1.46 -0.34
C LEU A 65 15.87 -1.44 1.14
N ASN A 66 15.10 -2.42 1.62
CA ASN A 66 14.56 -2.44 2.98
C ASN A 66 15.64 -2.38 4.08
N GLU A 67 16.77 -3.07 3.90
CA GLU A 67 17.88 -3.12 4.85
C GLU A 67 18.79 -1.89 4.76
N THR A 68 18.90 -1.27 3.58
CA THR A 68 19.79 -0.12 3.34
C THR A 68 19.13 1.22 3.61
N HIS A 69 17.79 1.28 3.62
CA HIS A 69 16.99 2.48 3.89
C HIS A 69 15.92 2.23 4.95
N PRO A 70 16.30 1.86 6.19
CA PRO A 70 15.33 1.50 7.24
C PRO A 70 14.44 2.67 7.68
N ASP A 71 14.94 3.90 7.58
CA ASP A 71 14.20 5.14 7.84
C ASP A 71 13.08 5.35 6.82
N VAL A 72 13.38 5.17 5.53
CA VAL A 72 12.40 5.24 4.44
C VAL A 72 11.36 4.14 4.59
N LEU A 73 11.80 2.92 4.95
CA LEU A 73 10.90 1.80 5.22
C LEU A 73 9.91 2.13 6.34
N ALA A 74 10.40 2.66 7.47
CA ALA A 74 9.55 3.04 8.59
C ALA A 74 8.53 4.12 8.17
N ALA A 75 8.98 5.14 7.42
CA ALA A 75 8.12 6.22 6.96
C ALA A 75 7.02 5.73 6.00
N ILE A 76 7.35 4.87 5.03
CA ILE A 76 6.35 4.38 4.07
C ILE A 76 5.35 3.42 4.72
N VAL A 77 5.77 2.62 5.72
CA VAL A 77 4.87 1.77 6.51
C VAL A 77 3.91 2.61 7.36
N ALA A 78 4.40 3.69 7.97
CA ALA A 78 3.55 4.64 8.69
C ALA A 78 2.52 5.31 7.76
N ASN A 79 2.96 5.74 6.57
CA ASN A 79 2.07 6.33 5.56
C ASN A 79 1.02 5.34 5.06
N PHE A 80 1.39 4.08 4.82
CA PHE A 80 0.43 3.02 4.48
C PHE A 80 -0.60 2.83 5.59
N SER A 81 -0.16 2.80 6.84
CA SER A 81 -1.05 2.60 8.00
C SER A 81 -2.08 3.73 8.11
N ALA A 82 -1.64 4.98 7.96
CA ALA A 82 -2.51 6.15 7.96
C ALA A 82 -3.50 6.13 6.77
N TRP A 83 -3.00 5.86 5.57
CA TRP A 83 -3.84 5.73 4.37
C TRP A 83 -4.88 4.61 4.52
N ASN A 84 -4.47 3.42 4.97
CA ASN A 84 -5.37 2.29 5.13
C ASN A 84 -6.45 2.61 6.18
N ALA A 85 -6.08 3.24 7.30
CA ALA A 85 -7.06 3.71 8.29
C ALA A 85 -8.09 4.67 7.69
N SER A 86 -7.65 5.63 6.87
CA SER A 86 -8.59 6.54 6.17
C SER A 86 -9.52 5.80 5.19
N VAL A 87 -9.00 4.80 4.48
CA VAL A 87 -9.81 3.97 3.57
C VAL A 87 -10.83 3.16 4.37
N GLN A 88 -10.44 2.58 5.51
CA GLN A 88 -11.38 1.85 6.36
C GLN A 88 -12.46 2.75 6.95
N HIS A 89 -12.08 3.94 7.43
CA HIS A 89 -13.04 4.94 7.90
C HIS A 89 -14.05 5.27 6.81
N SER A 90 -13.57 5.61 5.61
CA SER A 90 -14.44 5.95 4.49
C SER A 90 -15.37 4.80 4.13
N ARG A 91 -14.87 3.56 4.03
CA ARG A 91 -15.71 2.38 3.76
C ARG A 91 -16.76 2.11 4.83
N ALA A 92 -16.43 2.37 6.09
CA ALA A 92 -17.32 2.08 7.20
C ALA A 92 -18.33 3.19 7.47
N HIS A 93 -18.05 4.45 7.11
CA HIS A 93 -18.79 5.62 7.59
C HIS A 93 -19.23 6.60 6.49
N GLU A 94 -18.57 6.61 5.33
CA GLU A 94 -18.79 7.63 4.28
C GLU A 94 -19.28 7.04 2.95
N SER A 95 -18.80 5.85 2.60
CA SER A 95 -19.05 5.18 1.30
C SER A 95 -20.38 4.42 1.31
N PHE A 96 -21.44 5.04 1.81
CA PHE A 96 -22.79 4.52 1.73
C PHE A 96 -23.53 5.23 0.60
N CYS A 97 -23.85 4.50 -0.47
CA CYS A 97 -24.85 4.98 -1.42
C CYS A 97 -26.22 4.81 -0.76
N VAL A 98 -26.78 5.90 -0.24
CA VAL A 98 -28.21 5.92 0.09
C VAL A 98 -28.97 6.03 -1.24
N ASP A 99 -29.73 5.00 -1.60
CA ASP A 99 -30.66 5.08 -2.74
C ASP A 99 -31.79 6.06 -2.36
N GLU A 100 -31.63 7.35 -2.70
CA GLU A 100 -32.69 8.35 -2.52
C GLU A 100 -33.87 8.17 -3.50
N HIS A 101 -33.80 7.17 -4.39
CA HIS A 101 -34.82 6.90 -5.41
C HIS A 101 -35.67 5.64 -5.17
N ALA A 102 -35.53 4.97 -4.02
CA ALA A 102 -36.43 3.88 -3.63
C ALA A 102 -37.70 4.44 -2.93
N ARG A 103 -38.57 5.11 -3.69
CA ARG A 103 -39.96 5.39 -3.31
C ARG A 103 -40.89 5.15 -4.48
#